data_AF-A0A2D9J2Z3-F1
#
_entry.id   AF-A0A2D9J2Z3-F1
#
_cell.length_a   1.000
_cell.length_b   1.000
_cell.length_c   1.000
_cell.angle_alpha   90.00
_cell.angle_beta   90.00
_cell.angle_gamma   90.00
#
_symmetry.space_group_name_H-M   'P 1'
#
loop_
_entity.id
_entity.type
_entity.pdbx_description
1 polymer ?
#
loop_
_entity_poly.entity_id
_entity_poly.type
_entity_poly.pdbx_seq_one_letter_code
_entity_poly.pdbx_strand_id
1 'polypeptide(L)'
;SLSNIETAINREEAAGKVPKEQWYNLARFIYYDRNQYAKALEILNVLLMYYPKRDYWLQASGLYSELNDEPRQLAMLEATYEQDLLEKSSDIVNLASLYLNAEVPYFAAKAMAKGFDDEIVEKDSKNYELAGVAWRQAQEVQKSLPMLEIAASKSEKGELYARLGNVLLDLEKNKEAADALKKGLDRGGVKRPDQARLALGMAYFNLGDFSAARRAFREARKDKRARSYADQWLKYISSEEKRLKELAKEMG
;
A
#
# COMPACT_ATOMS: atom_id res chain seq x y z
N SER A 1 -12.73 -29.19 31.08
CA SER A 1 -13.25 -29.44 29.72
C SER A 1 -14.07 -28.23 29.27
N LEU A 2 -14.20 -27.97 27.97
CA LEU A 2 -15.07 -26.90 27.42
C LEU A 2 -16.50 -27.00 27.99
N SER A 3 -17.04 -28.21 28.05
CA SER A 3 -18.37 -28.51 28.60
C SER A 3 -18.57 -28.02 30.04
N ASN A 4 -17.55 -28.11 30.91
CA ASN A 4 -17.67 -27.59 32.28
C ASN A 4 -17.77 -26.06 32.32
N ILE A 5 -17.08 -25.39 31.39
CA ILE A 5 -17.09 -23.92 31.28
C ILE A 5 -18.44 -23.46 30.75
N GLU A 6 -18.94 -24.10 29.69
CA GLU A 6 -20.29 -23.83 29.13
C GLU A 6 -21.37 -24.06 30.18
N THR A 7 -21.26 -25.13 30.98
CA THR A 7 -22.21 -25.39 32.07
C THR A 7 -22.19 -24.28 33.12
N ALA A 8 -21.02 -23.76 33.47
CA ALA A 8 -20.89 -22.66 34.43
C ALA A 8 -21.45 -21.34 33.88
N ILE A 9 -21.18 -21.03 32.60
CA ILE A 9 -21.72 -19.86 31.89
C ILE A 9 -23.25 -19.94 31.85
N ASN A 10 -23.80 -21.03 31.31
CA ASN A 10 -25.25 -21.22 31.15
C ASN A 10 -26.00 -21.12 32.49
N ARG A 11 -25.39 -21.59 33.58
CA ARG A 11 -26.00 -21.51 34.92
C ARG A 11 -26.12 -20.09 35.43
N GLU A 12 -25.10 -19.25 35.23
CA GLU A 12 -25.13 -17.84 35.64
C GLU A 12 -26.10 -17.04 34.74
N GLU A 13 -26.08 -17.27 33.42
CA GLU A 13 -27.00 -16.63 32.48
C GLU A 13 -28.47 -16.97 32.79
N ALA A 14 -28.77 -18.25 33.06
CA ALA A 14 -30.11 -18.69 33.47
C ALA A 14 -30.55 -18.10 34.81
N ALA A 15 -29.60 -17.70 35.66
CA ALA A 15 -29.87 -16.98 36.91
C ALA A 15 -29.96 -15.45 36.72
N GLY A 16 -29.92 -14.96 35.47
CA GLY A 16 -29.98 -13.53 35.15
C GLY A 16 -28.71 -12.76 35.54
N LYS A 17 -27.59 -13.46 35.74
CA LYS A 17 -26.30 -12.86 36.10
C LYS A 17 -25.36 -12.84 34.92
N VAL A 18 -24.47 -11.86 34.88
CA VAL A 18 -23.38 -11.81 33.90
C VAL A 18 -22.26 -12.76 34.35
N PRO A 19 -21.94 -13.83 33.59
CA PRO A 19 -20.86 -14.75 33.93
C PRO A 19 -19.50 -14.05 33.95
N LYS A 20 -18.58 -14.61 34.74
CA LYS A 20 -17.23 -14.05 34.89
C LYS A 20 -16.51 -13.98 33.53
N GLU A 21 -15.94 -12.82 33.23
CA GLU A 21 -15.17 -12.54 32.00
C GLU A 21 -14.12 -13.63 31.69
N GLN A 22 -13.43 -14.15 32.72
CA GLN A 22 -12.43 -15.21 32.57
C GLN A 22 -12.98 -16.52 31.98
N TRP A 23 -14.25 -16.85 32.24
CA TRP A 23 -14.89 -18.05 31.69
C TRP A 23 -15.16 -17.89 30.20
N TYR A 24 -15.67 -16.74 29.78
CA TYR A 24 -15.83 -16.41 28.37
C TYR A 24 -14.49 -16.39 27.62
N ASN A 25 -13.46 -15.78 28.20
CA ASN A 25 -12.11 -15.80 27.61
C ASN A 25 -11.58 -17.22 27.41
N LEU A 26 -11.73 -18.11 28.39
CA LEU A 26 -11.29 -19.49 28.27
C LEU A 26 -12.11 -20.28 27.25
N ALA A 27 -13.44 -20.09 27.21
CA ALA A 27 -14.31 -20.70 26.21
C ALA A 27 -13.94 -20.25 24.79
N ARG A 28 -13.79 -18.93 24.56
CA ARG A 28 -13.35 -18.36 23.29
C ARG A 28 -12.02 -18.94 22.84
N PHE A 29 -11.02 -18.99 23.73
CA PHE A 29 -9.71 -19.56 23.42
C PHE A 29 -9.82 -21.02 22.96
N ILE A 30 -10.57 -21.85 23.68
CA ILE A 30 -10.75 -23.27 23.31
C ILE A 30 -11.51 -23.41 21.99
N TYR A 31 -12.51 -22.54 21.73
CA TYR A 31 -13.20 -22.54 20.44
C TYR A 31 -12.27 -22.17 19.29
N TYR A 32 -11.45 -21.14 19.48
CA TYR A 32 -10.44 -20.72 18.51
C TYR A 32 -9.42 -21.83 18.21
N ASP A 33 -8.85 -22.45 19.26
CA ASP A 33 -7.87 -23.55 19.14
C ASP A 33 -8.43 -24.77 18.38
N ARG A 34 -9.76 -24.93 18.38
CA ARG A 34 -10.48 -25.98 17.63
C ARG A 34 -10.96 -25.52 16.24
N ASN A 35 -10.51 -24.35 15.77
CA ASN A 35 -10.94 -23.70 14.53
C ASN A 35 -12.47 -23.45 14.46
N GLN A 36 -13.13 -23.35 15.61
CA GLN A 36 -14.57 -23.03 15.72
C GLN A 36 -14.75 -21.51 15.79
N TYR A 37 -14.28 -20.79 14.76
CA TYR A 37 -14.20 -19.32 14.75
C TYR A 37 -15.55 -18.63 14.92
N ALA A 38 -16.63 -19.18 14.33
CA ALA A 38 -17.98 -18.64 14.51
C ALA A 38 -18.42 -18.67 15.98
N LYS A 39 -18.13 -19.76 16.71
CA LYS A 39 -18.45 -19.85 18.14
C LYS A 39 -17.55 -18.98 18.99
N ALA A 40 -16.25 -18.89 18.65
CA ALA A 40 -15.35 -17.95 19.29
C ALA A 40 -15.87 -16.50 19.14
N LEU A 41 -16.42 -16.16 17.96
CA LEU A 41 -16.99 -14.85 17.68
C LEU A 41 -18.30 -14.61 18.44
N GLU A 42 -19.18 -15.60 18.57
CA GLU A 42 -20.38 -15.51 19.43
C GLU A 42 -20.00 -15.14 20.87
N ILE A 43 -19.02 -15.83 21.45
CA ILE A 43 -18.50 -15.51 22.79
C ILE A 43 -17.88 -14.12 22.84
N LEU A 44 -17.19 -13.71 21.77
CA LEU A 44 -16.56 -12.40 21.69
C LEU A 44 -17.59 -11.26 21.59
N ASN A 45 -18.73 -11.46 20.93
CA ASN A 45 -19.83 -10.51 20.93
C ASN A 45 -20.42 -10.31 22.33
N VAL A 46 -20.53 -11.39 23.11
CA VAL A 46 -20.94 -11.33 24.52
C VAL A 46 -19.91 -10.54 25.34
N LEU A 47 -18.62 -10.79 25.13
CA LEU A 47 -17.55 -10.03 25.77
C LEU A 47 -17.58 -8.54 25.40
N LEU A 48 -17.83 -8.19 24.14
CA LEU A 48 -17.96 -6.80 23.71
C LEU A 48 -19.18 -6.11 24.35
N MET A 49 -20.28 -6.83 24.56
CA MET A 49 -21.49 -6.28 25.18
C MET A 49 -21.32 -6.01 26.69
N TYR A 50 -20.74 -6.96 27.43
CA TYR A 50 -20.68 -6.88 28.90
C TYR A 50 -19.34 -6.41 29.45
N TYR A 51 -18.26 -6.54 28.67
CA TYR A 51 -16.89 -6.24 29.06
C TYR A 51 -16.13 -5.53 27.91
N PRO A 52 -16.61 -4.40 27.38
CA PRO A 52 -16.04 -3.76 26.20
C PRO A 52 -14.59 -3.35 26.45
N LYS A 53 -13.65 -4.08 25.81
CA LYS A 53 -12.21 -3.81 25.83
C LYS A 53 -11.71 -3.71 24.41
N ARG A 54 -10.72 -2.84 24.19
CA ARG A 54 -10.00 -2.69 22.92
C ARG A 54 -9.65 -4.05 22.29
N ASP A 55 -9.00 -4.92 23.07
CA ASP A 55 -8.49 -6.20 22.59
C ASP A 55 -9.59 -7.09 22.01
N TYR A 56 -10.85 -6.95 22.45
CA TYR A 56 -11.95 -7.72 21.94
C TYR A 56 -12.40 -7.27 20.55
N TRP A 57 -12.31 -5.97 20.24
CA TRP A 57 -12.56 -5.48 18.88
C TRP A 57 -11.51 -5.98 17.90
N LEU A 58 -10.23 -5.94 18.29
CA LEU A 58 -9.13 -6.45 17.47
C LEU A 58 -9.22 -7.97 17.25
N GLN A 59 -9.57 -8.72 18.29
CA GLN A 59 -9.80 -10.15 18.17
C GLN A 59 -11.01 -10.45 17.27
N ALA A 60 -12.06 -9.62 17.30
CA ALA A 60 -13.24 -9.81 16.45
C ALA A 60 -12.88 -9.58 14.99
N SER A 61 -12.09 -8.54 14.69
CA SER A 61 -11.49 -8.35 13.37
C SER A 61 -10.70 -9.58 12.92
N GLY A 62 -9.83 -10.12 13.77
CA GLY A 62 -9.08 -11.34 13.48
C GLY A 62 -9.97 -12.54 13.16
N LEU A 63 -11.04 -12.77 13.94
CA LEU A 63 -11.99 -13.85 13.70
C LEU A 63 -12.79 -13.65 12.41
N TYR A 64 -13.19 -12.43 12.08
CA TYR A 64 -13.83 -12.12 10.80
C TYR A 64 -12.87 -12.37 9.62
N SER A 65 -11.57 -12.10 9.79
CA SER A 65 -10.53 -12.47 8.82
C SER A 65 -10.51 -13.98 8.57
N GLU A 66 -10.49 -14.80 9.63
CA GLU A 66 -10.48 -16.26 9.53
C GLU A 66 -11.77 -16.81 8.86
N LEU A 67 -12.89 -16.09 9.03
CA LEU A 67 -14.17 -16.40 8.39
C LEU A 67 -14.29 -15.85 6.96
N ASN A 68 -13.27 -15.17 6.44
CA ASN A 68 -13.27 -14.47 5.16
C ASN A 68 -14.41 -13.43 5.02
N ASP A 69 -14.76 -12.79 6.14
CA ASP A 69 -15.77 -11.74 6.22
C ASP A 69 -15.10 -10.37 6.31
N GLU A 70 -14.47 -9.98 5.20
CA GLU A 70 -13.73 -8.71 5.10
C GLU A 70 -14.57 -7.47 5.47
N PRO A 71 -15.87 -7.35 5.09
CA PRO A 71 -16.66 -6.19 5.49
C PRO A 71 -16.79 -6.04 7.00
N ARG A 72 -17.03 -7.13 7.73
CA ARG A 72 -17.11 -7.06 9.20
C ARG A 72 -15.75 -6.94 9.85
N GLN A 73 -14.70 -7.53 9.27
CA GLN A 73 -13.32 -7.31 9.68
C GLN A 73 -12.95 -5.82 9.64
N LEU A 74 -13.24 -5.16 8.50
CA LEU A 74 -13.01 -3.73 8.32
C LEU A 74 -13.81 -2.92 9.34
N ALA A 75 -15.10 -3.21 9.51
CA ALA A 75 -15.95 -2.51 10.48
C ALA A 75 -15.39 -2.59 11.92
N MET A 76 -14.84 -3.74 12.33
CA MET A 76 -14.24 -3.88 13.67
C MET A 76 -12.94 -3.07 13.82
N LEU A 77 -12.08 -3.05 12.79
CA LEU A 77 -10.85 -2.23 12.83
C LEU A 77 -11.14 -0.74 12.77
N GLU A 78 -12.07 -0.33 11.90
CA GLU A 78 -12.51 1.05 11.76
C GLU A 78 -13.11 1.56 13.07
N ALA A 79 -14.02 0.81 13.71
CA ALA A 79 -14.57 1.18 15.02
C ALA A 79 -13.50 1.33 16.10
N THR A 80 -12.42 0.53 16.04
CA THR A 80 -11.29 0.63 16.98
C THR A 80 -10.41 1.85 16.66
N TYR A 81 -10.21 2.15 15.38
CA TYR A 81 -9.43 3.28 14.90
C TYR A 81 -10.09 4.63 15.22
N GLU A 82 -11.40 4.75 15.02
CA GLU A 82 -12.18 5.96 15.34
C GLU A 82 -12.16 6.32 16.83
N GLN A 83 -11.79 5.38 17.70
CA GLN A 83 -11.62 5.59 19.13
C GLN A 83 -10.16 5.84 19.54
N ASP A 84 -9.25 6.01 18.59
CA ASP A 84 -7.79 6.14 18.81
C ASP A 84 -7.18 4.94 19.57
N LEU A 85 -7.76 3.75 19.41
CA LEU A 85 -7.34 2.54 20.11
C LEU A 85 -6.43 1.63 19.26
N LEU A 86 -5.93 2.04 18.10
CA LEU A 86 -4.95 1.24 17.36
C LEU A 86 -3.52 1.62 17.76
N GLU A 87 -2.82 0.76 18.50
CA GLU A 87 -1.48 1.05 19.04
C GLU A 87 -0.34 0.36 18.27
N LYS A 88 -0.64 -0.52 17.31
CA LYS A 88 0.38 -1.26 16.56
C LYS A 88 0.38 -0.82 15.10
N SER A 89 1.58 -0.65 14.55
CA SER A 89 1.81 -0.42 13.12
C SER A 89 1.02 -1.42 12.25
N SER A 90 1.05 -2.71 12.62
CA SER A 90 0.33 -3.77 11.89
C SER A 90 -1.18 -3.55 11.81
N ASP A 91 -1.79 -2.96 12.84
CA ASP A 91 -3.25 -2.77 12.88
C ASP A 91 -3.66 -1.65 11.91
N ILE A 92 -2.91 -0.55 11.88
CA ILE A 92 -3.13 0.57 10.95
C ILE A 92 -2.83 0.16 9.52
N VAL A 93 -1.75 -0.59 9.29
CA VAL A 93 -1.38 -1.11 7.97
C VAL A 93 -2.44 -2.09 7.45
N ASN A 94 -3.00 -2.94 8.31
CA ASN A 94 -4.09 -3.84 7.95
C ASN A 94 -5.37 -3.05 7.60
N LEU A 95 -5.75 -2.09 8.45
CA LEU A 95 -6.89 -1.20 8.18
C LEU A 95 -6.74 -0.48 6.83
N ALA A 96 -5.57 0.11 6.56
CA ALA A 96 -5.32 0.78 5.29
C ALA A 96 -5.41 -0.17 4.09
N SER A 97 -4.93 -1.41 4.23
CA SER A 97 -5.02 -2.43 3.18
C SER A 97 -6.48 -2.84 2.92
N LEU A 98 -7.28 -3.02 3.97
CA LEU A 98 -8.71 -3.32 3.85
C LEU A 98 -9.48 -2.16 3.21
N TYR A 99 -9.16 -0.91 3.53
CA TYR A 99 -9.74 0.25 2.85
C TYR A 99 -9.38 0.29 1.35
N LEU A 100 -8.17 -0.08 0.96
CA LEU A 100 -7.81 -0.16 -0.46
C LEU A 100 -8.56 -1.27 -1.18
N ASN A 101 -8.72 -2.43 -0.54
CA ASN A 101 -9.50 -3.55 -1.07
C ASN A 101 -10.98 -3.19 -1.22
N ALA A 102 -11.52 -2.42 -0.27
CA ALA A 102 -12.88 -1.89 -0.30
C ALA A 102 -13.04 -0.65 -1.22
N GLU A 103 -12.04 -0.34 -2.04
CA GLU A 103 -12.04 0.76 -3.02
C GLU A 103 -12.28 2.16 -2.40
N VAL A 104 -11.88 2.35 -1.14
CA VAL A 104 -11.96 3.62 -0.41
C VAL A 104 -10.58 4.19 -0.05
N PRO A 105 -9.74 4.50 -1.06
CA PRO A 105 -8.31 4.77 -0.89
C PRO A 105 -8.01 6.04 -0.08
N TYR A 106 -8.93 7.00 -0.03
CA TYR A 106 -8.74 8.22 0.75
C TYR A 106 -8.67 7.93 2.25
N PHE A 107 -9.53 7.03 2.77
CA PHE A 107 -9.50 6.61 4.17
C PHE A 107 -8.24 5.79 4.49
N ALA A 108 -7.80 4.93 3.56
CA ALA A 108 -6.51 4.23 3.69
C ALA A 108 -5.35 5.22 3.86
N ALA A 109 -5.28 6.23 3.01
CA ALA A 109 -4.20 7.20 3.02
C ALA A 109 -4.24 8.10 4.27
N LYS A 110 -5.45 8.46 4.73
CA LYS A 110 -5.68 9.19 5.98
C LYS A 110 -5.25 8.38 7.20
N ALA A 111 -5.60 7.10 7.28
CA ALA A 111 -5.21 6.21 8.37
C ALA A 111 -3.69 6.07 8.45
N MET A 112 -3.03 5.86 7.31
CA MET A 112 -1.56 5.81 7.26
C MET A 112 -0.91 7.14 7.66
N ALA A 113 -1.44 8.27 7.19
CA ALA A 113 -0.91 9.59 7.53
C ALA A 113 -1.03 9.87 9.05
N LYS A 114 -2.21 9.67 9.63
CA LYS A 114 -2.40 9.78 11.08
C LYS A 114 -1.50 8.82 11.85
N GLY A 115 -1.39 7.57 11.40
CA GLY A 115 -0.51 6.59 12.02
C GLY A 115 0.98 6.98 12.00
N PHE A 116 1.45 7.69 10.97
CA PHE A 116 2.80 8.26 10.95
C PHE A 116 2.95 9.47 11.89
N ASP A 117 1.94 10.35 11.94
CA ASP A 117 1.92 11.54 12.79
C ASP A 117 1.90 11.16 14.29
N ASP A 118 1.14 10.12 14.64
CA ASP A 118 1.04 9.57 16.00
C ASP A 118 2.24 8.66 16.37
N GLU A 119 3.20 8.49 15.46
CA GLU A 119 4.38 7.62 15.62
C GLU A 119 4.07 6.13 15.85
N ILE A 120 2.88 5.67 15.45
CA ILE A 120 2.43 4.28 15.58
C ILE A 120 2.89 3.42 14.39
N VAL A 121 2.81 3.98 13.18
CA VAL A 121 3.23 3.28 11.95
C VAL A 121 4.75 3.32 11.83
N GLU A 122 5.33 2.14 11.66
CA GLU A 122 6.77 2.00 11.45
C GLU A 122 7.22 2.75 10.19
N LYS A 123 8.24 3.59 10.33
CA LYS A 123 8.79 4.47 9.27
C LYS A 123 9.71 3.70 8.30
N ASP A 124 9.22 2.59 7.74
CA ASP A 124 9.93 1.70 6.81
C ASP A 124 9.51 1.88 5.34
N SER A 125 10.27 1.28 4.42
CA SER A 125 10.01 1.40 2.97
C SER A 125 8.62 0.91 2.56
N LYS A 126 8.08 -0.14 3.17
CA LYS A 126 6.81 -0.77 2.76
C LYS A 126 5.62 0.06 3.20
N ASN A 127 5.66 0.62 4.40
CA ASN A 127 4.57 1.44 4.92
C ASN A 127 4.49 2.78 4.19
N TYR A 128 5.62 3.40 3.86
CA TYR A 128 5.63 4.59 2.99
C TYR A 128 5.14 4.27 1.57
N GLU A 129 5.47 3.08 1.03
CA GLU A 129 4.93 2.64 -0.26
C GLU A 129 3.40 2.51 -0.20
N LEU A 130 2.86 1.84 0.83
CA LEU A 130 1.42 1.70 1.04
C LEU A 130 0.71 3.06 1.10
N ALA A 131 1.26 4.01 1.88
CA ALA A 131 0.70 5.36 1.97
C ALA A 131 0.76 6.11 0.63
N GLY A 132 1.87 6.00 -0.10
CA GLY A 132 2.02 6.61 -1.43
C GLY A 132 1.07 6.00 -2.46
N VAL A 133 0.86 4.68 -2.43
CA VAL A 133 -0.13 3.99 -3.27
C VAL A 133 -1.55 4.46 -2.92
N ALA A 134 -1.88 4.54 -1.63
CA ALA A 134 -3.20 4.96 -1.18
C ALA A 134 -3.51 6.39 -1.62
N TRP A 135 -2.60 7.35 -1.39
CA TRP A 135 -2.78 8.73 -1.88
C TRP A 135 -2.91 8.79 -3.40
N ARG A 136 -2.13 8.01 -4.14
CA ARG A 136 -2.23 7.98 -5.61
C ARG A 136 -3.58 7.47 -6.08
N GLN A 137 -4.07 6.37 -5.49
CA GLN A 137 -5.38 5.80 -5.85
C GLN A 137 -6.52 6.75 -5.48
N ALA A 138 -6.36 7.53 -4.41
CA ALA A 138 -7.25 8.61 -4.02
C ALA A 138 -7.16 9.87 -4.91
N GLN A 139 -6.39 9.85 -6.01
CA GLN A 139 -6.14 11.00 -6.89
C GLN A 139 -5.41 12.18 -6.21
N GLU A 140 -4.81 11.94 -5.05
CA GLU A 140 -4.06 12.91 -4.25
C GLU A 140 -2.57 12.85 -4.59
N VAL A 141 -2.24 13.08 -5.87
CA VAL A 141 -0.91 12.78 -6.41
C VAL A 141 0.19 13.61 -5.72
N GLN A 142 -0.08 14.86 -5.35
CA GLN A 142 0.89 15.70 -4.62
C GLN A 142 1.23 15.13 -3.23
N LYS A 143 0.28 14.49 -2.55
CA LYS A 143 0.52 13.81 -1.26
C LYS A 143 1.22 12.46 -1.43
N SER A 144 1.02 11.80 -2.56
CA SER A 144 1.65 10.53 -2.89
C SER A 144 3.17 10.64 -3.11
N LEU A 145 3.63 11.68 -3.81
CA LEU A 145 5.05 11.89 -4.14
C LEU A 145 6.01 11.80 -2.94
N PRO A 146 5.85 12.59 -1.86
CA PRO A 146 6.78 12.53 -0.73
C PRO A 146 6.79 11.14 -0.07
N MET A 147 5.67 10.43 -0.03
CA MET A 147 5.60 9.07 0.51
C MET A 147 6.39 8.10 -0.37
N LEU A 148 6.20 8.14 -1.69
CA LEU A 148 6.93 7.28 -2.64
C LEU A 148 8.43 7.60 -2.68
N GLU A 149 8.82 8.87 -2.52
CA GLU A 149 10.21 9.30 -2.40
C GLU A 149 10.87 8.70 -1.16
N ILE A 150 10.22 8.80 0.00
CA ILE A 150 10.74 8.22 1.24
C ILE A 150 10.81 6.70 1.12
N ALA A 151 9.77 6.06 0.58
CA ALA A 151 9.73 4.63 0.33
C ALA A 151 10.93 4.19 -0.53
N ALA A 152 11.14 4.84 -1.67
CA ALA A 152 12.26 4.55 -2.56
C ALA A 152 13.62 4.80 -1.90
N SER A 153 13.74 5.84 -1.07
CA SER A 153 14.98 6.15 -0.33
C SER A 153 15.38 5.03 0.63
N LYS A 154 14.41 4.43 1.31
CA LYS A 154 14.57 3.36 2.30
C LYS A 154 14.68 1.96 1.71
N SER A 155 14.35 1.79 0.42
CA SER A 155 14.42 0.48 -0.23
C SER A 155 15.83 0.12 -0.66
N GLU A 156 16.24 -1.12 -0.45
CA GLU A 156 17.49 -1.65 -1.01
C GLU A 156 17.41 -1.86 -2.53
N LYS A 157 16.21 -1.89 -3.10
CA LYS A 157 15.97 -2.12 -4.54
C LYS A 157 15.57 -0.83 -5.24
N GLY A 158 15.94 -0.74 -6.51
CA GLY A 158 15.59 0.36 -7.40
C GLY A 158 14.16 0.35 -7.94
N GLU A 159 13.38 -0.70 -7.67
CA GLU A 159 12.01 -0.83 -8.18
C GLU A 159 11.12 0.35 -7.78
N LEU A 160 11.21 0.81 -6.53
CA LEU A 160 10.42 1.95 -6.06
C LEU A 160 10.85 3.28 -6.67
N TYR A 161 12.13 3.44 -7.00
CA TYR A 161 12.58 4.58 -7.79
C TYR A 161 12.05 4.53 -9.23
N ALA A 162 11.99 3.35 -9.84
CA ALA A 162 11.40 3.21 -11.15
C ALA A 162 9.90 3.55 -11.12
N ARG A 163 9.18 3.10 -10.10
CA ARG A 163 7.76 3.45 -9.88
C ARG A 163 7.58 4.96 -9.68
N LEU A 164 8.36 5.57 -8.78
CA LEU A 164 8.35 7.01 -8.52
C LEU A 164 8.59 7.80 -9.80
N GLY A 165 9.58 7.41 -10.60
CA GLY A 165 9.89 8.07 -11.86
C GLY A 165 8.76 8.03 -12.89
N ASN A 166 8.00 6.93 -12.96
CA ASN A 166 6.80 6.89 -13.81
C ASN A 166 5.71 7.85 -13.30
N VAL A 167 5.49 7.93 -11.98
CA VAL A 167 4.53 8.90 -11.41
C VAL A 167 4.96 10.34 -11.70
N LEU A 168 6.26 10.63 -11.64
CA LEU A 168 6.80 11.95 -11.97
C LEU A 168 6.65 12.28 -13.47
N LEU A 169 6.79 11.28 -14.36
CA LEU A 169 6.51 11.45 -15.79
C LEU A 169 5.04 11.77 -16.05
N ASP A 170 4.12 11.07 -15.39
CA ASP A 170 2.67 11.32 -15.50
C ASP A 170 2.30 12.77 -15.09
N LEU A 171 3.16 13.41 -14.28
CA LEU A 171 3.03 14.80 -13.80
C LEU A 171 3.88 15.80 -14.59
N GLU A 172 4.50 15.39 -15.68
CA GLU A 172 5.42 16.21 -16.49
C GLU A 172 6.63 16.77 -15.73
N LYS A 173 6.95 16.21 -14.54
CA LYS A 173 8.16 16.50 -13.76
C LYS A 173 9.35 15.74 -14.34
N ASN A 174 9.68 16.06 -15.58
CA ASN A 174 10.58 15.26 -16.42
C ASN A 174 12.00 15.15 -15.86
N LYS A 175 12.49 16.19 -15.19
CA LYS A 175 13.84 16.19 -14.60
C LYS A 175 13.91 15.26 -13.40
N GLU A 176 12.98 15.40 -12.47
CA GLU A 176 12.86 14.58 -11.28
C GLU A 176 12.59 13.12 -11.66
N ALA A 177 11.78 12.88 -12.70
CA ALA A 177 11.55 11.56 -13.24
C ALA A 177 12.84 10.91 -13.74
N ALA A 178 13.65 11.63 -14.54
CA ALA A 178 14.92 11.12 -15.05
C ALA A 178 15.88 10.79 -13.90
N ASP A 179 15.96 11.64 -12.88
CA ASP A 179 16.80 11.42 -11.70
C ASP A 179 16.35 10.17 -10.91
N ALA A 180 15.05 10.03 -10.66
CA ALA A 180 14.49 8.85 -9.99
C ALA A 180 14.74 7.57 -10.80
N LEU A 181 14.42 7.56 -12.10
CA LEU A 181 14.60 6.38 -12.97
C LEU A 181 16.06 5.96 -13.06
N LYS A 182 16.98 6.92 -13.20
CA LYS A 182 18.42 6.65 -13.20
C LYS A 182 18.85 6.04 -11.87
N LYS A 183 18.46 6.64 -10.74
CA LYS A 183 18.78 6.11 -9.41
C LYS A 183 18.24 4.70 -9.18
N GLY A 184 17.05 4.40 -9.70
CA GLY A 184 16.48 3.05 -9.66
C GLY A 184 17.27 2.05 -10.51
N LEU A 185 17.63 2.42 -11.73
CA LEU A 185 18.44 1.57 -12.61
C LEU A 185 19.84 1.31 -12.03
N ASP A 186 20.48 2.34 -11.45
CA ASP A 186 21.82 2.25 -10.83
C ASP A 186 21.80 1.41 -9.55
N ARG A 187 20.74 1.51 -8.73
CA ARG A 187 20.56 0.70 -7.51
C ARG A 187 20.30 -0.79 -7.82
N GLY A 188 19.80 -1.12 -9.01
CA GLY A 188 19.51 -2.49 -9.41
C GLY A 188 18.25 -3.07 -8.74
N GLY A 189 17.92 -4.32 -9.02
CA GLY A 189 16.71 -4.96 -8.47
C GLY A 189 15.38 -4.47 -9.05
N VAL A 190 15.43 -3.67 -10.13
CA VAL A 190 14.26 -3.33 -10.95
C VAL A 190 13.82 -4.57 -11.74
N LYS A 191 12.54 -4.95 -11.63
CA LYS A 191 11.99 -6.15 -12.28
C LYS A 191 11.93 -6.03 -13.80
N ARG A 192 11.63 -4.83 -14.30
CA ARG A 192 11.51 -4.50 -15.73
C ARG A 192 12.46 -3.34 -16.09
N PRO A 193 13.79 -3.56 -16.07
CA PRO A 193 14.77 -2.50 -16.31
C PRO A 193 14.69 -1.96 -17.74
N ASP A 194 14.20 -2.74 -18.69
CA ASP A 194 13.85 -2.30 -20.04
C ASP A 194 12.76 -1.23 -20.04
N GLN A 195 11.69 -1.40 -19.25
CA GLN A 195 10.60 -0.42 -19.13
C GLN A 195 11.07 0.84 -18.41
N ALA A 196 11.85 0.70 -17.33
CA ALA A 196 12.45 1.84 -16.65
C ALA A 196 13.38 2.65 -17.58
N ARG A 197 14.12 1.99 -18.49
CA ARG A 197 14.93 2.68 -19.52
C ARG A 197 14.09 3.35 -20.60
N LEU A 198 12.95 2.77 -20.99
CA LEU A 198 12.00 3.45 -21.89
C LEU A 198 11.47 4.73 -21.24
N ALA A 199 11.02 4.65 -19.99
CA ALA A 199 10.60 5.79 -19.20
C ALA A 199 11.72 6.85 -19.10
N LEU A 200 12.96 6.42 -18.83
CA LEU A 200 14.10 7.33 -18.74
C LEU A 200 14.35 8.04 -20.09
N GLY A 201 14.22 7.31 -21.20
CA GLY A 201 14.32 7.88 -22.54
C GLY A 201 13.24 8.92 -22.82
N MET A 202 11.99 8.65 -22.41
CA MET A 202 10.88 9.61 -22.53
C MET A 202 11.11 10.85 -21.67
N ALA A 203 11.60 10.70 -20.44
CA ALA A 203 11.95 11.81 -19.56
C ALA A 203 13.00 12.73 -20.21
N TYR A 204 14.09 12.17 -20.73
CA TYR A 204 15.11 12.94 -21.43
C TYR A 204 14.60 13.58 -22.71
N PHE A 205 13.73 12.88 -23.45
CA PHE A 205 13.13 13.43 -24.66
C PHE A 205 12.30 14.69 -24.34
N ASN A 206 11.46 14.63 -23.32
CA ASN A 206 10.63 15.77 -22.89
C ASN A 206 11.47 16.94 -22.37
N LEU A 207 12.69 16.69 -21.87
CA LEU A 207 13.67 17.72 -21.52
C LEU A 207 14.43 18.30 -22.73
N GLY A 208 14.21 17.78 -23.93
CA GLY A 208 14.96 18.13 -25.14
C GLY A 208 16.38 17.53 -25.20
N ASP A 209 16.78 16.70 -24.23
CA ASP A 209 18.07 16.00 -24.26
C ASP A 209 17.96 14.74 -25.14
N PHE A 210 17.91 14.98 -26.45
CA PHE A 210 17.84 13.92 -27.45
C PHE A 210 19.03 12.97 -27.41
N SER A 211 20.21 13.45 -26.97
CA SER A 211 21.40 12.63 -26.83
C SER A 211 21.24 11.59 -25.72
N ALA A 212 20.80 12.01 -24.53
CA ALA A 212 20.51 11.12 -23.42
C ALA A 212 19.31 10.21 -23.70
N ALA A 213 18.25 10.73 -24.32
CA ALA A 213 17.09 9.95 -24.73
C ALA A 213 17.50 8.78 -25.64
N ARG A 214 18.30 9.03 -26.69
CA ARG A 214 18.80 7.98 -27.59
C ARG A 214 19.61 6.92 -26.85
N ARG A 215 20.46 7.30 -25.90
CA ARG A 215 21.22 6.33 -25.09
C ARG A 215 20.29 5.41 -24.31
N ALA A 216 19.32 5.98 -23.59
CA ALA A 216 18.35 5.22 -22.82
C ALA A 216 17.52 4.27 -23.69
N PHE A 217 17.00 4.75 -24.84
CA PHE A 217 16.25 3.91 -25.78
C PHE A 217 17.11 2.79 -26.40
N ARG A 218 18.38 3.05 -26.74
CA ARG A 218 19.29 2.01 -27.22
C ARG A 218 19.56 0.92 -26.18
N GLU A 219 19.67 1.29 -24.91
CA GLU A 219 19.79 0.32 -23.82
C GLU A 219 18.51 -0.48 -23.63
N ALA A 220 17.33 0.18 -23.68
CA ALA A 220 16.03 -0.52 -23.62
C ALA A 220 15.86 -1.51 -24.78
N ARG A 221 16.29 -1.14 -25.99
CA ARG A 221 16.18 -1.94 -27.22
C ARG A 221 16.87 -3.31 -27.15
N LYS A 222 17.83 -3.48 -26.23
CA LYS A 222 18.52 -4.75 -26.02
C LYS A 222 17.55 -5.85 -25.55
N ASP A 223 16.50 -5.50 -24.79
CA ASP A 223 15.43 -6.44 -24.44
C ASP A 223 14.43 -6.57 -25.61
N LYS A 224 14.10 -7.82 -25.97
CA LYS A 224 13.19 -8.14 -27.07
C LYS A 224 11.80 -7.51 -26.88
N ARG A 225 11.32 -7.39 -25.63
CA ARG A 225 9.99 -6.87 -25.29
C ARG A 225 9.88 -5.36 -25.47
N ALA A 226 10.98 -4.63 -25.25
CA ALA A 226 11.02 -3.17 -25.39
C ALA A 226 11.50 -2.70 -26.77
N ARG A 227 12.09 -3.59 -27.59
CA ARG A 227 12.72 -3.27 -28.88
C ARG A 227 11.85 -2.46 -29.82
N SER A 228 10.64 -2.93 -30.11
CA SER A 228 9.73 -2.26 -31.06
C SER A 228 9.42 -0.83 -30.61
N TYR A 229 9.13 -0.63 -29.33
CA TYR A 229 8.81 0.68 -28.77
C TYR A 229 10.04 1.60 -28.76
N ALA A 230 11.20 1.09 -28.36
CA ALA A 230 12.45 1.84 -28.41
C ALA A 230 12.83 2.27 -29.85
N ASP A 231 12.62 1.41 -30.84
CA ASP A 231 12.90 1.74 -32.25
C ASP A 231 11.98 2.82 -32.79
N GLN A 232 10.71 2.84 -32.38
CA GLN A 232 9.78 3.93 -32.72
C GLN A 232 10.26 5.26 -32.15
N TRP A 233 10.64 5.30 -30.88
CA TRP A 233 11.21 6.50 -30.25
C TRP A 233 12.50 6.97 -30.93
N LEU A 234 13.44 6.06 -31.23
CA LEU A 234 14.68 6.42 -31.91
C LEU A 234 14.44 7.04 -33.31
N LYS A 235 13.44 6.55 -34.04
CA LYS A 235 13.01 7.15 -35.30
C LYS A 235 12.40 8.53 -35.07
N TYR A 236 11.50 8.66 -34.09
CA TYR A 236 10.83 9.91 -33.77
C TYR A 236 11.83 11.02 -33.40
N ILE A 237 12.82 10.74 -32.54
CA ILE A 237 13.88 11.70 -32.19
C ILE A 237 14.64 12.16 -33.43
N SER A 238 14.92 11.25 -34.36
CA SER A 238 15.65 11.58 -35.59
C SER A 238 14.85 12.51 -36.51
N SER A 239 13.54 12.28 -36.61
CA SER A 239 12.63 13.17 -37.34
C SER A 239 12.51 14.54 -36.66
N GLU A 240 12.41 14.56 -35.34
CA GLU A 240 12.24 15.79 -34.56
C GLU A 240 13.48 16.69 -34.62
N GLU A 241 14.68 16.14 -34.50
CA GLU A 241 15.91 16.92 -34.69
C GLU A 241 16.03 17.48 -36.12
N LYS A 242 15.57 16.75 -37.13
CA LYS A 242 15.56 17.25 -38.51
C LYS A 242 14.60 18.44 -38.63
N ARG A 243 13.39 18.32 -38.07
CA ARG A 243 12.40 19.40 -38.01
C ARG A 243 12.96 20.65 -37.34
N LEU A 244 13.59 20.50 -36.18
CA LEU A 244 14.18 21.62 -35.43
C LEU A 244 15.33 22.28 -36.19
N LYS A 245 16.15 21.50 -36.91
CA LYS A 245 17.20 22.05 -37.79
C LYS A 245 16.65 22.82 -38.98
N GLU A 246 15.53 22.37 -39.55
CA GLU A 246 14.86 23.06 -40.66
C GLU A 246 14.25 24.38 -40.18
N LEU A 247 13.52 24.38 -39.06
CA LEU A 247 12.99 25.60 -38.44
C LEU A 247 14.08 26.62 -38.11
N ALA A 248 15.21 26.16 -37.57
CA ALA A 248 16.35 27.04 -37.27
C ALA A 248 16.96 27.70 -38.51
N LYS A 249 16.84 27.08 -39.70
CA LYS A 249 17.28 27.67 -40.98
C LYS A 249 16.28 28.66 -41.55
N GLU A 250 15.00 28.53 -41.23
CA GLU A 250 13.95 29.45 -41.68
C GLU A 250 13.88 30.73 -40.83
N MET A 251 14.33 30.65 -39.58
CA MET A 251 14.34 31.77 -38.62
C MET A 251 15.63 32.60 -38.61
N GLY A 252 16.69 32.15 -39.29
CA GLY A 252 17.99 32.82 -39.38
C GLY A 252 18.27 33.34 -40.77
#